data_AF-A0A4Q0AT92-F1
#
_entry.id   AF-A0A4Q0AT92-F1
#
_cell.length_a   1.000
_cell.length_b   1.000
_cell.length_c   1.000
_cell.angle_alpha   90.00
_cell.angle_beta   90.00
_cell.angle_gamma   90.00
#
_symmetry.space_group_name_H-M   'P 1'
#
loop_
_entity.id
_entity.type
_entity.pdbx_description
1 polymer ?
#
loop_
_entity_poly.entity_id
_entity_poly.type
_entity_poly.pdbx_seq_one_letter_code
_entity_poly.pdbx_strand_id
1 'polypeptide(L)'
;MLLKKEASAEPRKLKKPFERDIYQIFGQTGTGKSQFTKRKIKEAKRVLVIDPQDEYCGIQHFDSIDEIKEHIEKNPKVFRIGVSDLRLFDECCDLIACCPSSLLVVEESQRVIPPTGRPPESFEDLIYRGRHSGTSILLVAQRPTTVNIAVRSQWNYLISFRQTERRDIGWIEDVTGYEIEEEIRNLEVMEYIEINRDGYEKKKLAGGFVK
;
A
#
# COMPACT_ATOMS: atom_id res chain seq x y z
N MET A 1 -36.16 19.14 -0.66
CA MET A 1 -36.13 18.22 0.50
C MET A 1 -35.36 16.97 0.08
N LEU A 2 -34.03 17.02 0.20
CA LEU A 2 -33.11 15.96 -0.26
C LEU A 2 -32.85 15.00 0.90
N LEU A 3 -33.30 13.75 0.74
CA LEU A 3 -33.14 12.67 1.71
C LEU A 3 -31.66 12.29 1.84
N LYS A 4 -31.10 12.53 3.03
CA LYS A 4 -29.82 11.96 3.47
C LYS A 4 -30.01 10.44 3.59
N LYS A 5 -29.29 9.65 2.78
CA LYS A 5 -29.15 8.21 3.01
C LYS A 5 -28.18 8.01 4.16
N GLU A 6 -28.70 7.49 5.28
CA GLU A 6 -27.89 7.02 6.40
C GLU A 6 -27.02 5.85 5.94
N ALA A 7 -25.72 5.94 6.25
CA ALA A 7 -24.76 4.86 6.03
C ALA A 7 -25.05 3.73 7.02
N SER A 8 -25.72 2.67 6.57
CA SER A 8 -25.74 1.40 7.30
C SER A 8 -24.40 0.72 7.09
N ALA A 9 -23.64 0.52 8.17
CA ALA A 9 -22.42 -0.28 8.15
C ALA A 9 -22.76 -1.71 7.69
N GLU A 10 -22.44 -2.05 6.44
CA GLU A 10 -22.58 -3.41 5.94
C GLU A 10 -21.68 -4.37 6.75
N PRO A 11 -22.14 -5.60 7.02
CA PRO A 11 -21.30 -6.62 7.64
C PRO A 11 -20.08 -6.89 6.75
N ARG A 12 -18.88 -6.76 7.33
CA ARG A 12 -17.58 -7.01 6.66
C ARG A 12 -17.61 -8.41 6.04
N LYS A 13 -17.86 -8.51 4.73
CA LYS A 13 -17.91 -9.79 4.00
C LYS A 13 -16.60 -10.53 4.27
N LEU A 14 -16.70 -11.77 4.75
CA LEU A 14 -15.55 -12.64 4.96
C LEU A 14 -14.83 -12.80 3.60
N LYS A 15 -13.58 -12.35 3.52
CA LYS A 15 -12.76 -12.49 2.31
C LYS A 15 -12.68 -13.96 1.92
N LYS A 16 -12.97 -14.27 0.66
CA LYS A 16 -12.83 -15.64 0.13
C LYS A 16 -11.37 -16.10 0.27
N PRO A 17 -11.10 -17.41 0.41
CA PRO A 17 -9.73 -17.91 0.38
C PRO A 17 -9.07 -17.46 -0.94
N PHE A 18 -7.85 -16.92 -0.83
CA PHE A 18 -7.01 -16.36 -1.91
C PHE A 18 -7.33 -14.94 -2.42
N GLU A 19 -8.11 -14.14 -1.66
CA GLU A 19 -8.14 -12.70 -1.91
C GLU A 19 -6.85 -12.02 -1.44
N ARG A 20 -6.22 -11.28 -2.36
CA ARG A 20 -5.20 -10.28 -2.03
C ARG A 20 -5.65 -8.92 -2.51
N ASP A 21 -5.12 -7.88 -1.87
CA ASP A 21 -5.32 -6.50 -2.27
C ASP A 21 -4.00 -5.90 -2.76
N ILE A 22 -4.06 -5.08 -3.80
CA ILE A 22 -3.02 -4.11 -4.12
C ILE A 22 -3.52 -2.71 -3.73
N TYR A 23 -2.91 -2.14 -2.71
CA TYR A 23 -3.11 -0.75 -2.29
C TYR A 23 -2.04 0.12 -2.94
N GLN A 24 -2.47 1.22 -3.56
CA GLN A 24 -1.58 2.30 -3.98
C GLN A 24 -1.93 3.56 -3.19
N ILE A 25 -0.97 4.07 -2.43
CA ILE A 25 -1.15 5.21 -1.53
C ILE A 25 -0.29 6.37 -2.03
N PHE A 26 -0.96 7.46 -2.37
CA PHE A 26 -0.33 8.67 -2.89
C PHE A 26 -0.65 9.89 -2.05
N GLY A 27 0.23 10.89 -2.08
CA GLY A 27 -0.01 12.18 -1.43
C GLY A 27 1.26 12.87 -0.98
N GLN A 28 1.16 14.16 -0.69
CA GLN A 28 2.30 14.95 -0.18
C GLN A 28 2.81 14.46 1.19
N THR A 29 4.01 14.90 1.57
CA THR A 29 4.55 14.67 2.92
C THR A 29 3.65 15.31 3.98
N GLY A 30 3.49 14.66 5.14
CA GLY A 30 2.71 15.19 6.26
C GLY A 30 1.19 15.10 6.12
N THR A 31 0.66 14.47 5.06
CA THR A 31 -0.81 14.39 4.83
C THR A 31 -1.49 13.24 5.57
N GLY A 32 -0.74 12.24 6.05
CA GLY A 32 -1.29 11.10 6.80
C GLY A 32 -1.05 9.72 6.19
N LYS A 33 -0.30 9.60 5.08
CA LYS A 33 0.04 8.32 4.43
C LYS A 33 0.58 7.28 5.43
N SER A 34 1.64 7.61 6.18
CA SER A 34 2.24 6.69 7.14
C SER A 34 1.26 6.23 8.22
N GLN A 35 0.25 7.04 8.59
CA GLN A 35 -0.79 6.63 9.54
C GLN A 35 -1.76 5.61 8.92
N PHE A 36 -2.09 5.75 7.63
CA PHE A 36 -2.85 4.73 6.91
C PHE A 36 -2.05 3.43 6.84
N THR A 37 -0.77 3.52 6.44
CA THR A 37 0.12 2.36 6.34
C THR A 37 0.26 1.64 7.68
N LYS A 38 0.47 2.37 8.80
CA LYS A 38 0.51 1.81 10.16
C LYS A 38 -0.74 1.00 10.50
N ARG A 39 -1.93 1.47 10.12
CA ARG A 39 -3.17 0.71 10.34
C ARG A 39 -3.18 -0.59 9.57
N LYS A 40 -2.78 -0.57 8.30
CA LYS A 40 -2.72 -1.79 7.46
C LYS A 40 -1.69 -2.79 7.96
N ILE A 41 -0.52 -2.32 8.39
CA ILE A 41 0.51 -3.16 9.04
C ILE A 41 -0.05 -3.81 10.31
N LYS A 42 -0.81 -3.07 11.13
CA LYS A 42 -1.42 -3.60 12.36
C LYS A 42 -2.49 -4.66 12.09
N GLU A 43 -3.27 -4.53 11.03
CA GLU A 43 -4.29 -5.51 10.62
C GLU A 43 -3.67 -6.83 10.12
N ALA A 44 -2.45 -6.78 9.58
CA ALA A 44 -1.77 -7.94 9.03
C ALA A 44 -1.00 -8.75 10.09
N LYS A 45 -1.04 -10.08 9.94
CA LYS A 45 -0.30 -11.02 10.79
C LYS A 45 1.14 -11.22 10.32
N ARG A 46 1.35 -11.19 9.00
CA ARG A 46 2.63 -11.45 8.33
C ARG A 46 2.93 -10.26 7.44
N VAL A 47 3.96 -9.49 7.79
CA VAL A 47 4.30 -8.26 7.10
C VAL A 47 5.80 -8.21 6.85
N LEU A 48 6.18 -7.85 5.63
CA LEU A 48 7.52 -7.41 5.27
C LEU A 48 7.43 -5.97 4.78
N VAL A 49 8.18 -5.07 5.40
CA VAL A 49 8.20 -3.64 5.09
C VAL A 49 9.56 -3.29 4.52
N ILE A 50 9.56 -2.81 3.29
CA ILE A 50 10.71 -2.17 2.64
C ILE A 50 10.64 -0.69 3.02
N ASP A 51 11.43 -0.28 4.00
CA ASP A 51 11.40 1.06 4.59
C ASP A 51 12.82 1.63 4.73
N PRO A 52 13.26 2.46 3.76
CA PRO A 52 14.56 3.11 3.82
C PRO A 52 14.74 4.14 4.93
N GLN A 53 13.68 4.54 5.63
CA GLN A 53 13.69 5.61 6.64
C GLN A 53 13.43 5.09 8.06
N ASP A 54 13.06 3.81 8.22
CA ASP A 54 12.85 3.17 9.51
C ASP A 54 11.83 3.94 10.39
N GLU A 55 10.63 4.20 9.85
CA GLU A 55 9.58 5.03 10.46
C GLU A 55 8.58 4.24 11.33
N TYR A 56 8.71 2.91 11.38
CA TYR A 56 7.71 2.00 11.94
C TYR A 56 8.18 1.33 13.23
N CYS A 57 7.50 1.65 14.34
CA CYS A 57 7.72 0.97 15.61
C CYS A 57 7.11 -0.45 15.63
N GLY A 58 7.71 -1.35 16.41
CA GLY A 58 7.21 -2.73 16.58
C GLY A 58 7.49 -3.66 15.39
N ILE A 59 8.43 -3.27 14.53
CA ILE A 59 8.96 -4.07 13.43
C ILE A 59 10.38 -4.50 13.80
N GLN A 60 10.73 -5.76 13.50
CA GLN A 60 12.09 -6.25 13.68
C GLN A 60 12.88 -6.05 12.38
N HIS A 61 13.98 -5.33 12.47
CA HIS A 61 14.82 -5.00 11.32
C HIS A 61 15.90 -6.05 11.09
N PHE A 62 16.15 -6.34 9.81
CA PHE A 62 17.15 -7.30 9.37
C PHE A 62 17.89 -6.75 8.16
N ASP A 63 19.18 -7.05 8.09
CA ASP A 63 20.09 -6.55 7.06
C ASP A 63 20.54 -7.65 6.08
N SER A 64 19.98 -8.87 6.21
CA SER A 64 20.29 -9.99 5.34
C SER A 64 19.08 -10.92 5.12
N ILE A 65 19.04 -11.55 3.95
CA ILE A 65 17.96 -12.50 3.59
C ILE A 65 17.98 -13.75 4.49
N ASP A 66 19.16 -14.19 4.94
CA ASP A 66 19.27 -15.40 5.76
C ASP A 66 18.68 -15.20 7.15
N GLU A 67 18.90 -14.04 7.78
CA GLU A 67 18.27 -13.72 9.07
C GLU A 67 16.74 -13.59 8.93
N ILE A 68 16.26 -13.02 7.81
CA ILE A 68 14.83 -12.91 7.53
C ILE A 68 14.22 -14.32 7.39
N LYS A 69 14.88 -15.21 6.64
CA LYS A 69 14.45 -16.62 6.49
C LYS A 69 14.39 -17.31 7.84
N GLU A 70 15.46 -17.25 8.63
CA GLU A 70 15.51 -17.87 9.96
C GLU A 70 14.41 -17.33 10.87
N HIS A 71 14.14 -16.02 10.82
CA HIS A 71 13.06 -15.42 11.58
C HIS A 71 11.67 -15.93 11.15
N ILE A 72 11.41 -16.03 9.84
CA ILE A 72 10.15 -16.56 9.30
C ILE A 72 9.96 -18.02 9.69
N GLU A 73 11.00 -18.84 9.62
CA GLU A 73 10.97 -20.26 10.01
C GLU A 73 10.64 -20.44 11.50
N LYS A 74 11.19 -19.58 12.36
CA LYS A 74 10.87 -19.55 13.80
C LYS A 74 9.48 -19.00 14.09
N ASN A 75 8.97 -18.10 13.24
CA ASN A 75 7.72 -17.37 13.46
C ASN A 75 6.74 -17.47 12.28
N PRO A 76 6.38 -18.67 11.79
CA PRO A 76 5.71 -18.84 10.49
C PRO A 76 4.27 -18.32 10.45
N LYS A 77 3.65 -18.12 11.63
CA LYS A 77 2.26 -17.66 11.76
C LYS A 77 2.13 -16.14 11.85
N VAL A 78 3.10 -15.47 12.45
CA VAL A 78 3.07 -14.03 12.74
C VAL A 78 4.49 -13.48 12.71
N PHE A 79 4.75 -12.53 11.83
CA PHE A 79 6.03 -11.81 11.77
C PHE A 79 5.82 -10.39 11.25
N ARG A 80 6.69 -9.47 11.67
CA ARG A 80 6.74 -8.08 11.21
C ARG A 80 8.20 -7.71 10.99
N ILE A 81 8.59 -7.70 9.72
CA ILE A 81 9.97 -7.59 9.28
C ILE A 81 10.15 -6.24 8.59
N GLY A 82 11.25 -5.56 8.92
CA GLY A 82 11.66 -4.30 8.31
C GLY A 82 12.99 -4.49 7.60
N VAL A 83 13.09 -3.93 6.39
CA VAL A 83 14.31 -3.98 5.58
C VAL A 83 14.55 -2.59 5.00
N SER A 84 15.67 -1.98 5.36
CA SER A 84 16.04 -0.64 4.89
C SER A 84 16.98 -0.67 3.68
N ASP A 85 17.70 -1.78 3.50
CA ASP A 85 18.56 -1.99 2.35
C ASP A 85 17.75 -2.38 1.10
N LEU A 86 17.57 -1.41 0.20
CA LEU A 86 16.84 -1.59 -1.05
C LEU A 86 17.47 -2.60 -2.00
N ARG A 87 18.74 -2.97 -1.81
CA ARG A 87 19.41 -3.99 -2.62
C ARG A 87 18.80 -5.38 -2.41
N LEU A 88 18.17 -5.62 -1.26
CA LEU A 88 17.51 -6.88 -0.91
C LEU A 88 16.07 -6.96 -1.41
N PHE A 89 15.59 -5.95 -2.12
CA PHE A 89 14.18 -5.83 -2.49
C PHE A 89 13.67 -7.01 -3.32
N ASP A 90 14.45 -7.47 -4.31
CA ASP A 90 14.02 -8.56 -5.20
C ASP A 90 13.94 -9.89 -4.43
N GLU A 91 14.96 -10.21 -3.64
CA GLU A 91 14.98 -11.41 -2.81
C GLU A 91 13.90 -11.38 -1.72
N CYS A 92 13.57 -10.20 -1.19
CA CYS A 92 12.45 -10.03 -0.26
C CYS A 92 11.10 -10.31 -0.95
N CYS A 93 10.97 -9.97 -2.23
CA CYS A 93 9.77 -10.27 -3.02
C CYS A 93 9.59 -11.79 -3.19
N ASP A 94 10.66 -12.52 -3.50
CA ASP A 94 10.60 -13.99 -3.56
C ASP A 94 10.23 -14.63 -2.22
N LEU A 95 10.87 -14.16 -1.14
CA LEU A 95 10.65 -14.70 0.19
C LEU A 95 9.21 -14.49 0.68
N ILE A 96 8.67 -13.29 0.48
CA ILE A 96 7.29 -12.99 0.89
C ILE A 96 6.25 -13.66 -0.02
N ALA A 97 6.58 -13.95 -1.29
CA ALA A 97 5.74 -14.75 -2.19
C ALA A 97 5.52 -16.17 -1.66
N CYS A 98 6.53 -16.74 -0.99
CA CYS A 98 6.47 -18.05 -0.35
C CYS A 98 5.67 -18.05 0.97
N CYS A 99 5.25 -16.88 1.45
CA CYS A 99 4.49 -16.72 2.68
C CYS A 99 3.03 -16.40 2.33
N PRO A 100 2.09 -17.36 2.42
CA PRO A 100 0.71 -17.09 2.03
C PRO A 100 0.08 -15.96 2.84
N SER A 101 -1.00 -15.33 2.37
CA SER A 101 -1.77 -14.33 3.16
C SER A 101 -0.88 -13.33 3.93
N SER A 102 0.12 -12.80 3.25
CA SER A 102 1.11 -11.85 3.76
C SER A 102 0.90 -10.48 3.15
N LEU A 103 1.54 -9.46 3.71
CA LEU A 103 1.54 -8.10 3.20
C LEU A 103 2.98 -7.66 2.94
N LEU A 104 3.27 -7.32 1.68
CA LEU A 104 4.46 -6.56 1.31
C LEU A 104 4.12 -5.07 1.35
N VAL A 105 4.85 -4.29 2.14
CA VAL A 105 4.77 -2.83 2.17
C VAL A 105 6.03 -2.27 1.54
N VAL A 106 5.88 -1.29 0.64
CA VAL A 106 7.01 -0.62 -0.01
C VAL A 106 6.87 0.89 0.17
N GLU A 107 7.65 1.45 1.10
CA GLU A 107 7.77 2.89 1.27
C GLU A 107 8.65 3.51 0.18
N GLU A 108 8.35 4.76 -0.15
CA GLU A 108 9.02 5.51 -1.22
C GLU A 108 9.21 4.64 -2.48
N SER A 109 8.11 4.00 -2.93
CA SER A 109 8.10 2.92 -3.92
C SER A 109 8.88 3.24 -5.21
N GLN A 110 8.94 4.51 -5.62
CA GLN A 110 9.70 4.94 -6.79
C GLN A 110 11.21 4.65 -6.69
N ARG A 111 11.76 4.40 -5.50
CA ARG A 111 13.17 4.07 -5.28
C ARG A 111 13.54 2.66 -5.73
N VAL A 112 12.58 1.74 -5.71
CA VAL A 112 12.76 0.34 -6.15
C VAL A 112 11.96 0.00 -7.40
N ILE A 113 10.90 0.77 -7.69
CA ILE A 113 10.00 0.58 -8.82
C ILE A 113 9.87 1.91 -9.60
N PRO A 114 10.96 2.40 -10.21
CA PRO A 114 10.98 3.69 -10.90
C PRO A 114 10.01 3.71 -12.09
N PRO A 115 9.62 4.91 -12.58
CA PRO A 115 8.57 5.04 -13.60
C PRO A 115 8.98 4.46 -14.96
N THR A 116 10.29 4.31 -15.18
CA THR A 116 10.89 3.73 -16.39
C THR A 116 11.70 2.50 -16.03
N GLY A 117 11.91 1.63 -17.01
CA GLY A 117 12.54 0.32 -16.79
C GLY A 117 11.55 -0.77 -16.42
N ARG A 118 12.06 -1.99 -16.28
CA ARG A 118 11.29 -3.14 -15.83
C ARG A 118 11.38 -3.23 -14.31
N PRO A 119 10.27 -3.47 -13.59
CA PRO A 119 10.36 -3.86 -12.19
C PRO A 119 11.22 -5.13 -12.03
N PRO A 120 11.80 -5.37 -10.84
CA PRO A 120 12.47 -6.63 -10.54
C PRO A 120 11.55 -7.83 -10.80
N GLU A 121 12.11 -8.95 -11.28
CA GLU A 121 11.33 -10.09 -11.78
C GLU A 121 10.44 -10.69 -10.69
N SER A 122 10.98 -10.84 -9.48
CA SER A 122 10.25 -11.40 -8.35
C SER A 122 9.11 -10.48 -7.91
N PHE A 123 9.29 -9.16 -8.02
CA PHE A 123 8.21 -8.20 -7.79
C PHE A 123 7.16 -8.21 -8.92
N GLU A 124 7.57 -8.35 -10.17
CA GLU A 124 6.64 -8.51 -11.30
C GLU A 124 5.75 -9.75 -11.14
N ASP A 125 6.32 -10.85 -10.68
CA ASP A 125 5.57 -12.06 -10.35
C ASP A 125 4.61 -11.84 -9.18
N LEU A 126 4.97 -11.09 -8.15
CA LEU A 126 4.02 -10.68 -7.10
C LEU A 126 2.87 -9.83 -7.66
N ILE A 127 3.16 -8.89 -8.57
CA ILE A 127 2.15 -8.03 -9.21
C ILE A 127 1.14 -8.87 -9.99
N TYR A 128 1.60 -9.81 -10.82
CA TYR A 128 0.70 -10.53 -11.75
C TYR A 128 0.19 -11.86 -11.21
N ARG A 129 1.00 -12.57 -10.41
CA ARG A 129 0.73 -13.94 -9.93
C ARG A 129 0.52 -14.04 -8.42
N GLY A 130 0.74 -12.96 -7.66
CA GLY A 130 0.61 -12.94 -6.19
C GLY A 130 -0.78 -13.32 -5.63
N ARG A 131 -1.82 -13.47 -6.47
CA ARG A 131 -3.11 -14.03 -6.05
C ARG A 131 -3.00 -15.50 -5.64
N HIS A 132 -2.07 -16.25 -6.23
CA HIS A 132 -1.88 -17.67 -5.91
C HIS A 132 -1.35 -17.86 -4.48
N SER A 133 -0.45 -16.98 -4.02
CA SER A 133 0.02 -16.95 -2.64
C SER A 133 -0.92 -16.18 -1.71
N GLY A 134 -1.79 -15.32 -2.24
CA GLY A 134 -2.58 -14.39 -1.42
C GLY A 134 -1.72 -13.27 -0.80
N THR A 135 -0.56 -12.99 -1.38
CA THR A 135 0.33 -11.90 -0.95
C THR A 135 -0.24 -10.56 -1.40
N SER A 136 -0.68 -9.75 -0.43
CA SER A 136 -1.13 -8.38 -0.66
C SER A 136 0.06 -7.44 -0.79
N ILE A 137 -0.12 -6.34 -1.52
CA ILE A 137 0.91 -5.32 -1.75
C ILE A 137 0.33 -3.97 -1.30
N LEU A 138 1.13 -3.19 -0.59
CA LEU A 138 0.83 -1.81 -0.24
C LEU A 138 2.00 -0.94 -0.67
N LEU A 139 1.78 -0.14 -1.70
CA LEU A 139 2.75 0.81 -2.23
C LEU A 139 2.48 2.20 -1.70
N VAL A 140 3.52 2.86 -1.21
CA VAL A 140 3.45 4.25 -0.77
C VAL A 140 4.43 5.06 -1.60
N ALA A 141 3.92 6.12 -2.21
CA ALA A 141 4.75 7.10 -2.91
C ALA A 141 4.15 8.50 -2.72
N GLN A 142 4.95 9.53 -2.95
CA GLN A 142 4.42 10.89 -2.91
C GLN A 142 3.54 11.18 -4.13
N ARG A 143 3.99 10.73 -5.30
CA ARG A 143 3.37 11.00 -6.59
C ARG A 143 3.02 9.69 -7.30
N PRO A 144 1.82 9.57 -7.88
CA PRO A 144 1.50 8.42 -8.70
C PRO A 144 2.36 8.36 -9.96
N THR A 145 2.72 9.50 -10.54
CA THR A 145 3.44 9.52 -11.82
C THR A 145 4.89 9.00 -11.73
N THR A 146 5.45 8.87 -10.53
CA THR A 146 6.82 8.41 -10.28
C THR A 146 6.93 6.90 -10.08
N VAL A 147 5.83 6.14 -10.11
CA VAL A 147 5.85 4.68 -9.94
C VAL A 147 5.68 4.00 -11.30
N ASN A 148 6.28 2.83 -11.49
CA ASN A 148 6.18 2.07 -12.74
C ASN A 148 4.73 1.76 -13.17
N ILE A 149 4.44 1.80 -14.47
CA ILE A 149 3.11 1.51 -15.01
C ILE A 149 2.62 0.07 -14.72
N ALA A 150 3.54 -0.90 -14.67
CA ALA A 150 3.21 -2.30 -14.45
C ALA A 150 2.40 -2.47 -13.16
N VAL A 151 2.87 -1.87 -12.05
CA VAL A 151 2.14 -1.94 -10.78
C VAL A 151 1.00 -0.93 -10.70
N ARG A 152 1.17 0.27 -11.28
CA ARG A 152 0.12 1.30 -11.31
C ARG A 152 -1.17 0.81 -11.95
N SER A 153 -1.10 -0.09 -12.92
CA SER A 153 -2.30 -0.64 -13.58
C SER A 153 -3.05 -1.73 -12.77
N GLN A 154 -2.53 -2.18 -11.63
CA GLN A 154 -3.01 -3.40 -10.96
C GLN A 154 -3.71 -3.14 -9.61
N TRP A 155 -3.98 -1.89 -9.24
CA TRP A 155 -4.59 -1.57 -7.94
C TRP A 155 -5.97 -2.22 -7.75
N ASN A 156 -6.29 -2.50 -6.49
CA ASN A 156 -7.66 -2.78 -6.04
C ASN A 156 -8.19 -1.62 -5.20
N TYR A 157 -7.28 -0.92 -4.52
CA TYR A 157 -7.54 0.28 -3.76
C TYR A 157 -6.54 1.36 -4.17
N LEU A 158 -7.05 2.49 -4.63
CA LEU A 158 -6.28 3.72 -4.84
C LEU A 158 -6.64 4.68 -3.72
N ILE A 159 -5.65 5.01 -2.90
CA ILE A 159 -5.75 5.93 -1.77
C ILE A 159 -5.01 7.21 -2.14
N SER A 160 -5.72 8.32 -2.31
CA SER A 160 -5.09 9.62 -2.53
C SER A 160 -5.34 10.52 -1.34
N PHE A 161 -4.27 10.93 -0.68
CA PHE A 161 -4.27 12.12 0.15
C PHE A 161 -4.14 13.37 -0.74
N ARG A 162 -4.03 14.54 -0.12
CA ARG A 162 -3.89 15.80 -0.84
C ARG A 162 -2.78 15.75 -1.90
N GLN A 163 -3.15 16.10 -3.13
CA GLN A 163 -2.26 16.34 -4.26
C GLN A 163 -2.50 17.75 -4.80
N THR A 164 -1.47 18.35 -5.39
CA THR A 164 -1.57 19.69 -5.99
C THR A 164 -1.04 19.76 -7.42
N GLU A 165 -0.28 18.76 -7.87
CA GLU A 165 0.29 18.77 -9.20
C GLU A 165 -0.73 18.22 -10.21
N ARG A 166 -0.88 18.93 -11.34
CA ARG A 166 -1.97 18.70 -12.30
C ARG A 166 -1.88 17.34 -12.99
N ARG A 167 -0.68 16.86 -13.32
CA ARG A 167 -0.48 15.55 -13.95
C ARG A 167 -0.75 14.42 -12.97
N ASP A 168 -0.40 14.59 -11.70
CA ASP A 168 -0.68 13.61 -10.65
C ASP A 168 -2.19 13.46 -10.43
N ILE A 169 -2.92 14.58 -10.36
CA ILE A 169 -4.39 14.58 -10.27
C ILE A 169 -5.00 14.01 -11.55
N GLY A 170 -4.60 14.53 -12.71
CA GLY A 170 -5.11 14.09 -14.01
C GLY A 170 -4.90 12.58 -14.22
N TRP A 171 -3.76 12.02 -13.79
CA TRP A 171 -3.57 10.57 -13.81
C TRP A 171 -4.60 9.82 -12.96
N ILE A 172 -4.94 10.32 -11.77
CA ILE A 172 -5.96 9.68 -10.92
C ILE A 172 -7.31 9.74 -11.64
N GLU A 173 -7.69 10.90 -12.18
CA GLU A 173 -8.95 11.06 -12.92
C GLU A 173 -9.00 10.14 -14.15
N ASP A 174 -7.91 10.07 -14.92
CA ASP A 174 -7.80 9.22 -16.11
C ASP A 174 -7.97 7.72 -15.80
N VAL A 175 -7.34 7.22 -14.74
CA VAL A 175 -7.40 5.78 -14.40
C VAL A 175 -8.64 5.39 -13.62
N THR A 176 -9.35 6.36 -13.03
CA THR A 176 -10.54 6.09 -12.20
C THR A 176 -11.85 6.50 -12.85
N GLY A 177 -11.82 7.43 -13.80
CA GLY A 177 -12.99 8.01 -14.46
C GLY A 177 -13.76 9.02 -13.61
N TYR A 178 -13.22 9.45 -12.47
CA TYR A 178 -13.86 10.44 -11.59
C TYR A 178 -13.23 11.82 -11.77
N GLU A 179 -14.06 12.86 -11.82
CA GLU A 179 -13.64 14.27 -11.76
C GLU A 179 -13.54 14.68 -10.29
N ILE A 180 -12.32 14.73 -9.74
CA ILE A 180 -12.07 14.88 -8.30
C ILE A 180 -10.95 15.87 -7.98
N GLU A 181 -10.50 16.65 -8.97
CA GLU A 181 -9.47 17.67 -8.79
C GLU A 181 -9.72 18.60 -7.60
N GLU A 182 -10.92 19.19 -7.51
CA GLU A 182 -11.26 20.11 -6.43
C GLU A 182 -11.24 19.43 -5.06
N GLU A 183 -11.78 18.21 -4.97
CA GLU A 183 -11.81 17.45 -3.71
C GLU A 183 -10.41 17.05 -3.25
N ILE A 184 -9.58 16.50 -4.16
CA ILE A 184 -8.19 16.11 -3.86
C ILE A 184 -7.35 17.30 -3.39
N ARG A 185 -7.49 18.47 -4.03
CA ARG A 185 -6.71 19.68 -3.68
C ARG A 185 -7.06 20.19 -2.29
N ASN A 186 -8.31 20.02 -1.88
CA ASN A 186 -8.85 20.55 -0.63
C ASN A 186 -8.89 19.54 0.52
N LEU A 187 -8.32 18.34 0.35
CA LEU A 187 -8.18 17.39 1.45
C LEU A 187 -7.35 17.97 2.60
N GLU A 188 -7.89 17.93 3.81
CA GLU A 188 -7.15 18.28 5.02
C GLU A 188 -6.16 17.18 5.41
N VAL A 189 -5.32 17.47 6.40
CA VAL A 189 -4.44 16.45 7.02
C VAL A 189 -5.31 15.33 7.59
N MET A 190 -4.90 14.08 7.36
CA MET A 190 -5.63 12.85 7.70
C MET A 190 -6.90 12.59 6.87
N GLU A 191 -7.25 13.44 5.93
CA GLU A 191 -8.30 13.18 4.95
C GLU A 191 -7.71 12.54 3.70
N TYR A 192 -8.45 11.59 3.15
CA TYR A 192 -8.06 10.87 1.95
C TYR A 192 -9.29 10.49 1.15
N ILE A 193 -9.05 10.27 -0.12
CA ILE A 193 -9.96 9.66 -1.06
C ILE A 193 -9.59 8.19 -1.16
N GLU A 194 -10.58 7.32 -1.05
CA GLU A 194 -10.46 5.90 -1.35
C GLU A 194 -11.29 5.56 -2.57
N ILE A 195 -10.64 4.95 -3.56
CA ILE A 195 -11.26 4.45 -4.78
C ILE A 195 -11.02 2.96 -4.86
N ASN A 196 -12.09 2.22 -5.11
CA ASN A 196 -12.05 0.78 -5.32
C ASN A 196 -13.16 0.37 -6.30
N ARG A 197 -13.43 -0.93 -6.44
CA ARG A 197 -14.43 -1.46 -7.38
C ARG A 197 -15.87 -1.05 -7.06
N ASP A 198 -16.16 -0.75 -5.81
CA ASP A 198 -17.50 -0.39 -5.33
C ASP A 198 -17.76 1.12 -5.48
N GLY A 199 -16.70 1.91 -5.71
CA GLY A 199 -16.81 3.33 -6.00
C GLY A 199 -15.72 4.17 -5.35
N TYR A 200 -16.08 5.43 -5.12
CA TYR A 200 -15.25 6.49 -4.56
C TYR A 200 -15.87 7.02 -3.27
N GLU A 201 -15.04 7.23 -2.23
CA GLU A 201 -15.47 7.84 -0.97
C GLU A 201 -14.36 8.71 -0.35
N LYS A 202 -14.72 9.91 0.11
CA LYS A 202 -13.87 10.75 0.96
C LYS A 202 -13.96 10.27 2.41
N LYS A 203 -12.81 10.00 3.03
CA LYS A 203 -12.67 9.46 4.39
C LYS A 203 -11.70 10.30 5.22
N LYS A 204 -11.77 10.14 6.54
CA LYS A 204 -10.84 10.73 7.52
C LYS A 204 -10.28 9.67 8.44
N LEU A 205 -8.96 9.62 8.60
CA LEU A 205 -8.33 8.75 9.58
C LEU A 205 -8.63 9.29 10.98
N ALA A 206 -9.31 8.50 11.82
CA ALA A 206 -9.50 8.85 13.23
C ALA A 206 -8.15 9.19 13.91
N GLY A 207 -8.03 10.42 14.41
CA GLY A 207 -6.79 10.94 14.98
C GLY A 207 -6.44 10.26 16.30
N GLY A 208 -5.74 9.14 16.23
CA GLY A 208 -4.96 8.62 17.34
C GLY A 208 -3.51 8.92 17.06
N PHE A 209 -3.00 10.05 17.55
CA PHE A 209 -1.56 10.23 17.67
C PHE A 209 -1.08 9.19 18.68
N VAL A 210 -0.56 8.06 18.19
CA VAL A 210 0.26 7.18 19.02
C VAL A 210 1.57 7.93 19.19
N LYS A 211 1.72 8.56 20.37
CA LYS A 211 3.02 9.04 20.86
C LYS A 211 3.99 7.88 20.97
#